data_AF-A0A962A9S9-F1
#
_entry.id   AF-A0A962A9S9-F1
#
_cell.length_a   1.000
_cell.length_b   1.000
_cell.length_c   1.000
_cell.angle_alpha   90.00
_cell.angle_beta   90.00
_cell.angle_gamma   90.00
#
_symmetry.space_group_name_H-M   'P 1'
#
loop_
_entity.id
_entity.type
_entity.pdbx_description
1 polymer ?
#
loop_
_entity_poly.entity_id
_entity_poly.type
_entity_poly.pdbx_seq_one_letter_code
_entity_poly.pdbx_strand_id
1 'polypeptide(L)'
;QTKNILSAENIAKTKKGVRIVNCARGGLVDEVALAAALDSGHVAGAAFDVFIEEPATSNVLFGRSNVVCTPHLGASTSEAQENVALQVAEQMSDYLTRGAISNAVNFPSITAEEAPKLKPFIALAEKLGSFAGQLTETGISKVTITYEGNVAELKTKAITAAAIAGLLRPLLSDVNVVSAPIVAKERGIVIDEVTRAADGDYESLITLSVVTERQERSV
;
A
#
# COMPACT_ATOMS: atom_id res chain seq x y z
N GLN A 1 9.68 9.20 10.57
CA GLN A 1 11.10 9.08 10.95
C GLN A 1 12.02 10.07 10.25
N THR A 2 11.73 10.50 9.01
CA THR A 2 12.61 11.41 8.24
C THR A 2 12.11 12.86 8.13
N LYS A 3 11.20 13.31 9.00
CA LYS A 3 10.72 14.71 9.00
C LYS A 3 11.74 15.59 9.73
N ASN A 4 12.04 16.76 9.18
CA ASN A 4 12.98 17.75 9.71
C ASN A 4 14.35 17.16 10.05
N ILE A 5 14.90 16.34 9.15
CA ILE A 5 16.29 15.88 9.24
C ILE A 5 17.23 17.08 9.33
N LEU A 6 17.01 18.10 8.51
CA LEU A 6 17.64 19.42 8.68
C LEU A 6 16.70 20.34 9.47
N SER A 7 16.68 20.12 10.78
CA SER A 7 16.08 21.02 11.78
C SER A 7 16.97 22.24 12.03
N ALA A 8 16.47 23.24 12.78
CA ALA A 8 17.27 24.39 13.21
C ALA A 8 18.60 23.99 13.88
N GLU A 9 18.56 22.98 14.77
CA GLU A 9 19.75 22.45 15.44
C GLU A 9 20.77 21.87 14.45
N ASN A 10 20.29 21.11 13.47
CA ASN A 10 21.17 20.47 12.49
C ASN A 10 21.69 21.46 11.45
N ILE A 11 20.92 22.49 11.09
CA ILE A 11 21.37 23.60 10.27
C ILE A 11 22.47 24.39 11.00
N ALA A 12 22.35 24.64 12.30
CA ALA A 12 23.39 25.33 13.06
C ALA A 12 24.75 24.59 13.08
N LYS A 13 24.72 23.26 12.95
CA LYS A 13 25.92 22.41 12.88
C LYS A 13 26.61 22.43 11.50
N THR A 14 25.97 22.97 10.46
CA THR A 14 26.58 23.05 9.14
C THR A 14 27.69 24.10 9.10
N LYS A 15 28.58 24.00 8.11
CA LYS A 15 29.54 25.07 7.84
C LYS A 15 28.82 26.38 7.49
N LYS A 16 29.33 27.51 7.98
CA LYS A 16 28.87 28.84 7.56
C LYS A 16 29.09 29.02 6.05
N GLY A 17 28.10 29.57 5.36
CA GLY A 17 28.09 29.73 3.92
C GLY A 17 27.69 28.48 3.13
N VAL A 18 27.16 27.44 3.78
CA VAL A 18 26.65 26.24 3.09
C VAL A 18 25.51 26.60 2.13
N ARG A 19 25.32 25.79 1.09
CA ARG A 19 24.14 25.83 0.22
C ARG A 19 23.33 24.54 0.40
N ILE A 20 22.02 24.66 0.52
CA ILE A 20 21.13 23.53 0.81
C ILE A 20 20.21 23.28 -0.37
N VAL A 21 20.17 22.04 -0.85
CA VAL A 21 19.30 21.64 -1.97
C VAL A 21 18.32 20.56 -1.50
N ASN A 22 17.03 20.73 -1.78
CA ASN A 22 16.00 19.72 -1.52
C ASN A 22 15.09 19.52 -2.73
N CYS A 23 15.32 18.43 -3.45
CA CYS A 23 14.45 17.95 -4.54
C CYS A 23 13.91 16.53 -4.25
N ALA A 24 13.86 16.13 -2.97
CA ALA A 24 13.54 14.76 -2.58
C ALA A 24 12.13 14.64 -1.98
N ARG A 25 11.87 15.30 -0.85
CA ARG A 25 10.53 15.35 -0.25
C ARG A 25 10.32 16.62 0.56
N GLY A 26 9.09 17.14 0.54
CA GLY A 26 8.63 18.14 1.48
C GLY A 26 8.89 17.73 2.93
N GLY A 27 9.31 18.70 3.75
CA GLY A 27 9.54 18.49 5.18
C GLY A 27 10.77 17.68 5.57
N LEU A 28 11.73 17.47 4.67
CA LEU A 28 13.08 17.00 5.06
C LEU A 28 13.89 18.11 5.74
N VAL A 29 13.66 19.35 5.32
CA VAL A 29 14.26 20.56 5.88
C VAL A 29 13.15 21.38 6.54
N ASP A 30 13.43 21.90 7.72
CA ASP A 30 12.55 22.87 8.36
C ASP A 30 12.66 24.21 7.62
N GLU A 31 11.62 24.56 6.85
CA GLU A 31 11.60 25.73 5.97
C GLU A 31 11.70 27.05 6.74
N VAL A 32 11.13 27.12 7.95
CA VAL A 32 11.20 28.30 8.83
C VAL A 32 12.60 28.45 9.40
N ALA A 33 13.20 27.34 9.87
CA ALA A 33 14.57 27.35 10.35
C ALA A 33 15.57 27.72 9.24
N LEU A 34 15.35 27.22 8.02
CA LEU A 34 16.15 27.55 6.85
C LEU A 34 16.04 29.04 6.50
N ALA A 35 14.82 29.59 6.52
CA ALA A 35 14.59 31.03 6.30
C ALA A 35 15.41 31.88 7.28
N ALA A 36 15.36 31.55 8.58
CA ALA A 36 16.17 32.24 9.60
C ALA A 36 17.69 32.08 9.38
N ALA A 37 18.14 30.91 8.92
CA ALA A 37 19.55 30.65 8.63
C ALA A 37 20.05 31.41 7.38
N LEU A 38 19.16 31.64 6.41
CA LEU A 38 19.42 32.49 5.25
C LEU A 38 19.48 33.96 5.68
N ASP A 39 18.53 34.43 6.51
CA ASP A 39 18.47 35.81 7.01
C ASP A 39 19.71 36.18 7.86
N SER A 40 20.22 35.22 8.65
CA SER A 40 21.44 35.41 9.44
C SER A 40 22.75 35.29 8.63
N GLY A 41 22.67 34.88 7.35
CA GLY A 41 23.83 34.62 6.50
C GLY A 41 24.65 33.39 6.90
N HIS A 42 24.10 32.51 7.74
CA HIS A 42 24.72 31.20 8.03
C HIS A 42 24.61 30.26 6.83
N VAL A 43 23.48 30.29 6.12
CA VAL A 43 23.28 29.61 4.83
C VAL A 43 23.43 30.63 3.72
N ALA A 44 24.29 30.34 2.74
CA ALA A 44 24.55 31.26 1.63
C ALA A 44 23.42 31.26 0.58
N GLY A 45 22.71 30.14 0.43
CA GLY A 45 21.57 30.02 -0.47
C GLY A 45 20.92 28.64 -0.42
N ALA A 46 19.76 28.51 -1.07
CA ALA A 46 19.03 27.25 -1.12
C ALA A 46 18.38 27.01 -2.50
N ALA A 47 18.13 25.75 -2.85
CA ALA A 47 17.37 25.37 -4.04
C ALA A 47 16.36 24.27 -3.72
N PHE A 48 15.07 24.52 -3.91
CA PHE A 48 13.98 23.65 -3.47
C PHE A 48 13.01 23.38 -4.60
N ASP A 49 12.66 22.10 -4.78
CA ASP A 49 11.63 21.65 -5.73
C ASP A 49 10.37 21.14 -5.03
N VAL A 50 10.44 20.87 -3.72
CA VAL A 50 9.40 20.21 -2.93
C VAL A 50 9.17 20.96 -1.62
N PHE A 51 7.92 20.99 -1.15
CA PHE A 51 7.50 21.80 0.00
C PHE A 51 6.64 20.98 0.97
N ILE A 52 6.55 21.38 2.23
CA ILE A 52 5.71 20.70 3.23
C ILE A 52 4.24 20.69 2.81
N GLU A 53 3.75 21.83 2.31
CA GLU A 53 2.39 22.00 1.82
C GLU A 53 2.44 22.22 0.30
N GLU A 54 1.75 21.36 -0.44
CA GLU A 54 1.62 21.44 -1.89
C GLU A 54 0.14 21.35 -2.29
N PRO A 55 -0.37 22.20 -3.20
CA PRO A 55 0.35 23.19 -4.03
C PRO A 55 0.92 24.37 -3.23
N ALA A 56 2.23 24.63 -3.39
CA ALA A 56 2.94 25.67 -2.65
C ALA A 56 2.67 27.05 -3.27
N THR A 57 1.51 27.63 -2.96
CA THR A 57 1.12 28.97 -3.43
C THR A 57 1.73 30.10 -2.59
N SER A 58 2.12 29.81 -1.36
CA SER A 58 2.86 30.70 -0.47
C SER A 58 3.88 29.91 0.34
N ASN A 59 5.09 30.46 0.52
CA ASN A 59 6.13 29.84 1.34
C ASN A 59 7.13 30.89 1.85
N VAL A 60 7.68 30.69 3.05
CA VAL A 60 8.69 31.59 3.67
C VAL A 60 10.00 31.71 2.88
N LEU A 61 10.24 30.77 1.96
CA LEU A 61 11.41 30.73 1.10
C LEU A 61 11.24 31.52 -0.22
N PHE A 62 10.01 31.87 -0.60
CA PHE A 62 9.72 32.54 -1.86
C PHE A 62 10.16 34.00 -1.88
N GLY A 63 10.52 34.49 -3.07
CA GLY A 63 10.92 35.89 -3.29
C GLY A 63 12.33 36.26 -2.78
N ARG A 64 13.06 35.32 -2.17
CA ARG A 64 14.43 35.53 -1.68
C ARG A 64 15.42 35.43 -2.84
N SER A 65 16.30 36.42 -2.99
CA SER A 65 17.27 36.48 -4.11
C SER A 65 18.32 35.38 -4.10
N ASN A 66 18.56 34.76 -2.94
CA ASN A 66 19.50 33.65 -2.75
C ASN A 66 18.81 32.27 -2.67
N VAL A 67 17.53 32.19 -3.06
CA VAL A 67 16.77 30.95 -3.09
C VAL A 67 16.21 30.70 -4.49
N VAL A 68 16.40 29.49 -4.99
CA VAL A 68 15.77 29.01 -6.22
C VAL A 68 14.65 28.06 -5.85
N CYS A 69 13.44 28.29 -6.38
CA CYS A 69 12.31 27.42 -6.17
C CYS A 69 11.74 26.97 -7.52
N THR A 70 11.44 25.68 -7.64
CA THR A 70 10.73 25.09 -8.77
C THR A 70 9.48 24.33 -8.28
N PRO A 71 8.38 24.30 -9.05
CA PRO A 71 7.12 23.72 -8.60
C PRO A 71 7.07 22.20 -8.85
N HIS A 72 7.83 21.41 -8.08
CA HIS A 72 7.85 19.94 -8.12
C HIS A 72 8.08 19.37 -9.52
N LEU A 73 9.12 19.86 -10.18
CA LEU A 73 9.48 19.52 -11.56
C LEU A 73 10.43 18.32 -11.68
N GLY A 74 10.86 17.71 -10.58
CA GLY A 74 11.86 16.64 -10.58
C GLY A 74 11.56 15.45 -11.51
N ALA A 75 10.28 15.14 -11.73
CA ALA A 75 9.83 14.09 -12.65
C ALA A 75 9.06 14.63 -13.88
N SER A 76 9.04 15.96 -14.08
CA SER A 76 8.32 16.63 -15.16
C SER A 76 9.14 16.71 -16.45
N THR A 77 9.77 15.59 -16.84
CA THR A 77 10.50 15.46 -18.12
C THR A 77 9.77 14.48 -19.04
N SER A 78 9.87 14.68 -20.35
CA SER A 78 9.23 13.80 -21.34
C SER A 78 9.69 12.36 -21.19
N GLU A 79 10.99 12.16 -20.94
CA GLU A 79 11.61 10.84 -20.77
C GLU A 79 11.10 10.13 -19.51
N ALA A 80 10.94 10.86 -18.40
CA ALA A 80 10.42 10.27 -17.16
C ALA A 80 8.95 9.88 -17.32
N GLN A 81 8.14 10.74 -17.94
CA GLN A 81 6.72 10.47 -18.19
C GLN A 81 6.53 9.30 -19.17
N GLU A 82 7.35 9.21 -20.22
CA GLU A 82 7.33 8.09 -21.18
C GLU A 82 7.67 6.77 -20.48
N ASN A 83 8.72 6.73 -19.68
CA ASN A 83 9.11 5.52 -18.94
C ASN A 83 8.02 5.07 -17.96
N VAL A 84 7.40 6.00 -17.24
CA VAL A 84 6.28 5.70 -16.34
C VAL A 84 5.09 5.16 -17.13
N ALA A 85 4.75 5.76 -18.28
CA ALA A 85 3.65 5.31 -19.12
C ALA A 85 3.89 3.89 -19.65
N LEU A 86 5.10 3.59 -20.14
CA LEU A 86 5.50 2.25 -20.58
C LEU A 86 5.40 1.24 -19.43
N GLN A 87 5.94 1.57 -18.25
CA GLN A 87 5.89 0.70 -17.09
C GLN A 87 4.45 0.36 -16.69
N VAL A 88 3.55 1.35 -16.65
CA VAL A 88 2.14 1.12 -16.34
C VAL A 88 1.46 0.28 -17.41
N ALA A 89 1.75 0.54 -18.69
CA ALA A 89 1.19 -0.24 -19.80
C ALA A 89 1.63 -1.72 -19.76
N GLU A 90 2.91 -1.97 -19.48
CA GLU A 90 3.45 -3.32 -19.30
C GLU A 90 2.81 -4.04 -18.11
N GLN A 91 2.68 -3.37 -16.96
CA GLN A 91 2.02 -3.91 -15.78
C GLN A 91 0.56 -4.29 -16.05
N MET A 92 -0.18 -3.42 -16.76
CA MET A 92 -1.55 -3.68 -17.15
C MET A 92 -1.65 -4.87 -18.10
N SER A 93 -0.77 -4.93 -19.10
CA SER A 93 -0.70 -6.05 -20.05
C SER A 93 -0.40 -7.37 -19.33
N ASP A 94 0.60 -7.40 -18.46
CA ASP A 94 1.00 -8.58 -17.71
C ASP A 94 -0.11 -9.08 -16.77
N TYR A 95 -0.82 -8.16 -16.13
CA TYR A 95 -1.99 -8.51 -15.31
C TYR A 95 -3.11 -9.11 -16.16
N LEU A 96 -3.51 -8.45 -17.24
CA LEU A 96 -4.66 -8.88 -18.06
C LEU A 96 -4.39 -10.17 -18.84
N THR A 97 -3.15 -10.42 -19.25
CA THR A 97 -2.79 -11.58 -20.08
C THR A 97 -2.23 -12.76 -19.29
N ARG A 98 -1.50 -12.50 -18.20
CA ARG A 98 -0.82 -13.55 -17.41
C ARG A 98 -1.27 -13.62 -15.95
N GLY A 99 -2.05 -12.64 -15.47
CA GLY A 99 -2.44 -12.54 -14.06
C GLY A 99 -1.31 -12.11 -13.13
N ALA A 100 -0.18 -11.64 -13.67
CA ALA A 100 0.94 -11.17 -12.87
C ALA A 100 0.64 -9.77 -12.29
N ILE A 101 0.96 -9.56 -11.02
CA ILE A 101 0.76 -8.31 -10.29
C ILE A 101 2.11 -7.85 -9.78
N SER A 102 2.58 -6.68 -10.21
CA SER A 102 3.81 -6.07 -9.71
C SER A 102 3.53 -4.65 -9.23
N ASN A 103 4.33 -4.19 -8.26
CA ASN A 103 4.25 -2.84 -7.68
C ASN A 103 2.85 -2.41 -7.22
N ALA A 104 1.98 -3.37 -6.85
CA ALA A 104 0.68 -3.05 -6.28
C ALA A 104 0.86 -2.47 -4.87
N VAL A 105 0.23 -1.31 -4.64
CA VAL A 105 0.33 -0.57 -3.37
C VAL A 105 -0.49 -1.24 -2.27
N ASN A 106 -1.59 -1.88 -2.65
CA ASN A 106 -2.64 -2.36 -1.76
C ASN A 106 -2.95 -3.86 -1.93
N PHE A 107 -2.16 -4.57 -2.73
CA PHE A 107 -2.33 -6.00 -2.98
C PHE A 107 -0.95 -6.68 -3.06
N PRO A 108 -0.79 -7.95 -2.63
CA PRO A 108 0.49 -8.63 -2.76
C PRO A 108 0.92 -8.74 -4.23
N SER A 109 2.22 -8.55 -4.48
CA SER A 109 2.81 -8.84 -5.79
C SER A 109 2.72 -10.34 -6.08
N ILE A 110 2.38 -10.71 -7.32
CA ILE A 110 2.24 -12.08 -7.83
C ILE A 110 3.03 -12.16 -9.14
N THR A 111 4.00 -13.06 -9.24
CA THR A 111 4.76 -13.25 -10.48
C THR A 111 3.95 -14.02 -11.52
N ALA A 112 4.37 -13.98 -12.79
CA ALA A 112 3.75 -14.77 -13.85
C ALA A 112 3.85 -16.29 -13.61
N GLU A 113 4.83 -16.75 -12.83
CA GLU A 113 4.97 -18.18 -12.47
C GLU A 113 4.05 -18.57 -11.31
N GLU A 114 3.83 -17.65 -10.36
CA GLU A 114 2.94 -17.86 -9.21
C GLU A 114 1.46 -17.77 -9.59
N ALA A 115 1.11 -16.89 -10.54
CA ALA A 115 -0.29 -16.64 -10.91
C ALA A 115 -1.07 -17.91 -11.31
N PRO A 116 -0.54 -18.81 -12.17
CA PRO A 116 -1.21 -20.08 -12.49
C PRO A 116 -1.40 -20.99 -11.27
N LYS A 117 -0.44 -21.01 -10.34
CA LYS A 117 -0.49 -21.84 -9.12
C LYS A 117 -1.54 -21.33 -8.13
N LEU A 118 -1.66 -20.00 -7.99
CA LEU A 118 -2.61 -19.35 -7.08
C LEU A 118 -4.04 -19.32 -7.61
N LYS A 119 -4.21 -19.20 -8.93
CA LYS A 119 -5.52 -19.07 -9.59
C LYS A 119 -6.60 -20.06 -9.11
N PRO A 120 -6.35 -21.39 -9.06
CA PRO A 120 -7.38 -22.33 -8.59
C PRO A 120 -7.77 -22.11 -7.13
N PHE A 121 -6.81 -21.78 -6.25
CA PHE A 121 -7.07 -21.55 -4.83
C PHE A 121 -7.77 -20.23 -4.56
N ILE A 122 -7.45 -19.17 -5.32
CA ILE A 122 -8.18 -17.89 -5.28
C ILE A 122 -9.65 -18.11 -5.67
N ALA A 123 -9.89 -18.85 -6.76
CA ALA A 123 -11.25 -19.16 -7.21
C ALA A 123 -12.02 -20.03 -6.20
N LEU A 124 -11.34 -20.99 -5.55
CA LEU A 124 -11.92 -21.80 -4.48
C LEU A 124 -12.28 -20.93 -3.28
N ALA A 125 -11.36 -20.10 -2.80
CA ALA A 125 -11.56 -19.21 -1.66
C ALA A 125 -12.71 -18.23 -1.89
N GLU A 126 -12.81 -17.63 -3.09
CA GLU A 126 -13.94 -16.76 -3.44
C GLU A 126 -15.28 -17.51 -3.38
N LYS A 127 -15.32 -18.77 -3.83
CA LYS A 127 -16.53 -19.62 -3.74
C LYS A 127 -16.87 -20.01 -2.30
N LEU A 128 -15.89 -20.40 -1.49
CA LEU A 128 -16.08 -20.69 -0.07
C LEU A 128 -16.63 -19.47 0.67
N GLY A 129 -16.01 -18.31 0.44
CA GLY A 129 -16.47 -17.02 0.95
C GLY A 129 -17.92 -16.74 0.54
N SER A 130 -18.21 -16.77 -0.76
CA SER A 130 -19.55 -16.50 -1.28
C SER A 130 -20.60 -17.46 -0.73
N PHE A 131 -20.26 -18.75 -0.59
CA PHE A 131 -21.13 -19.75 0.01
C PHE A 131 -21.43 -19.44 1.48
N ALA A 132 -20.39 -19.21 2.28
CA ALA A 132 -20.54 -18.85 3.69
C ALA A 132 -21.31 -17.53 3.87
N GLY A 133 -21.05 -16.53 3.01
CA GLY A 133 -21.69 -15.22 3.05
C GLY A 133 -23.18 -15.26 2.74
N GLN A 134 -23.59 -16.06 1.75
CA GLN A 134 -25.01 -16.28 1.42
C GLN A 134 -25.77 -16.99 2.54
N LEU A 135 -25.08 -17.82 3.34
CA LEU A 135 -25.67 -18.51 4.49
C LEU A 135 -25.60 -17.71 5.80
N THR A 136 -25.02 -16.51 5.76
CA THR A 136 -24.83 -15.66 6.94
C THR A 136 -25.97 -14.65 7.07
N GLU A 137 -26.75 -14.79 8.14
CA GLU A 137 -27.94 -13.94 8.39
C GLU A 137 -27.71 -12.86 9.48
N THR A 138 -26.58 -12.92 10.19
CA THR A 138 -26.28 -12.04 11.33
C THR A 138 -24.87 -11.48 11.25
N GLY A 139 -24.57 -10.49 12.10
CA GLY A 139 -23.26 -9.82 12.10
C GLY A 139 -22.10 -10.81 12.26
N ILE A 140 -21.11 -10.68 11.38
CA ILE A 140 -19.86 -11.45 11.44
C ILE A 140 -18.94 -10.76 12.45
N SER A 141 -18.43 -11.51 13.42
CA SER A 141 -17.46 -11.00 14.40
C SER A 141 -16.04 -11.45 14.10
N LYS A 142 -15.89 -12.67 13.52
CA LYS A 142 -14.59 -13.25 13.21
C LYS A 142 -14.66 -14.17 12.00
N VAL A 143 -13.59 -14.18 11.22
CA VAL A 143 -13.35 -15.10 10.12
C VAL A 143 -11.97 -15.72 10.30
N THR A 144 -11.89 -17.05 10.25
CA THR A 144 -10.63 -17.78 10.29
C THR A 144 -10.46 -18.53 8.98
N ILE A 145 -9.35 -18.30 8.29
CA ILE A 145 -8.97 -19.08 7.10
C ILE A 145 -7.81 -19.98 7.48
N THR A 146 -8.04 -21.29 7.42
CA THR A 146 -7.01 -22.30 7.69
C THR A 146 -6.48 -22.85 6.36
N TYR A 147 -5.17 -22.78 6.17
CA TYR A 147 -4.43 -23.30 5.03
C TYR A 147 -3.59 -24.50 5.48
N GLU A 148 -3.77 -25.65 4.85
CA GLU A 148 -3.08 -26.89 5.21
C GLU A 148 -2.45 -27.54 4.00
N GLY A 149 -1.22 -28.06 4.14
CA GLY A 149 -0.47 -28.68 3.04
C GLY A 149 0.11 -27.66 2.04
N ASN A 150 0.19 -28.01 0.76
CA ASN A 150 0.95 -27.23 -0.24
C ASN A 150 0.42 -25.79 -0.39
N VAL A 151 -0.89 -25.55 -0.17
CA VAL A 151 -1.49 -24.20 -0.23
C VAL A 151 -0.97 -23.26 0.87
N ALA A 152 -0.53 -23.81 2.00
CA ALA A 152 0.04 -23.02 3.11
C ALA A 152 1.39 -22.39 2.76
N GLU A 153 2.10 -22.91 1.75
CA GLU A 153 3.38 -22.40 1.27
C GLU A 153 3.22 -21.32 0.17
N LEU A 154 2.00 -21.10 -0.31
CA LEU A 154 1.70 -20.10 -1.34
C LEU A 154 1.48 -18.71 -0.72
N LYS A 155 1.23 -17.71 -1.58
CA LYS A 155 0.86 -16.35 -1.15
C LYS A 155 -0.57 -16.30 -0.58
N THR A 156 -0.74 -16.82 0.63
CA THR A 156 -2.04 -16.95 1.33
C THR A 156 -2.80 -15.63 1.41
N LYS A 157 -2.11 -14.48 1.52
CA LYS A 157 -2.76 -13.17 1.54
C LYS A 157 -3.70 -12.91 0.36
N ALA A 158 -3.34 -13.35 -0.85
CA ALA A 158 -4.19 -13.19 -2.02
C ALA A 158 -5.44 -14.08 -1.93
N ILE A 159 -5.28 -15.28 -1.36
CA ILE A 159 -6.34 -16.26 -1.15
C ILE A 159 -7.29 -15.78 -0.05
N THR A 160 -6.75 -15.26 1.06
CA THR A 160 -7.48 -14.64 2.17
C THR A 160 -8.33 -13.49 1.65
N ALA A 161 -7.71 -12.58 0.88
CA ALA A 161 -8.41 -11.44 0.31
C ALA A 161 -9.58 -11.86 -0.61
N ALA A 162 -9.41 -12.94 -1.36
CA ALA A 162 -10.48 -13.53 -2.18
C ALA A 162 -11.60 -14.15 -1.35
N ALA A 163 -11.27 -14.89 -0.28
CA ALA A 163 -12.26 -15.45 0.66
C ALA A 163 -13.10 -14.35 1.31
N ILE A 164 -12.46 -13.30 1.84
CA ILE A 164 -13.15 -12.19 2.49
C ILE A 164 -13.99 -11.41 1.47
N ALA A 165 -13.49 -11.18 0.25
CA ALA A 165 -14.28 -10.53 -0.79
C ALA A 165 -15.52 -11.35 -1.16
N GLY A 166 -15.37 -12.67 -1.32
CA GLY A 166 -16.49 -13.58 -1.55
C GLY A 166 -17.50 -13.54 -0.40
N LEU A 167 -17.03 -13.56 0.85
CA LEU A 167 -17.86 -13.52 2.06
C LEU A 167 -18.69 -12.25 2.18
N LEU A 168 -18.09 -11.10 1.86
CA LEU A 168 -18.74 -9.80 2.02
C LEU A 168 -19.60 -9.38 0.84
N ARG A 169 -19.33 -9.86 -0.38
CA ARG A 169 -20.06 -9.44 -1.60
C ARG A 169 -21.58 -9.65 -1.54
N PRO A 170 -22.12 -10.76 -0.99
CA PRO A 170 -23.56 -10.93 -0.83
C PRO A 170 -24.21 -9.87 0.07
N LEU A 171 -23.44 -9.30 0.99
CA LEU A 171 -23.90 -8.31 1.97
C LEU A 171 -23.61 -6.87 1.50
N LEU A 172 -22.65 -6.68 0.60
CA LEU A 172 -22.10 -5.38 0.19
C LEU A 172 -21.79 -5.37 -1.32
N SER A 173 -22.45 -4.48 -2.08
CA SER A 173 -22.36 -4.42 -3.54
C SER A 173 -20.98 -4.04 -4.11
N ASP A 174 -20.17 -3.27 -3.36
CA ASP A 174 -18.96 -2.62 -3.89
C ASP A 174 -17.64 -3.21 -3.35
N VAL A 175 -17.67 -4.44 -2.83
CA VAL A 175 -16.47 -5.08 -2.26
C VAL A 175 -15.72 -5.92 -3.31
N ASN A 176 -14.46 -5.58 -3.52
CA ASN A 176 -13.50 -6.35 -4.34
C ASN A 176 -12.35 -6.92 -3.49
N VAL A 177 -11.51 -7.77 -4.09
CA VAL A 177 -10.38 -8.45 -3.43
C VAL A 177 -9.36 -7.51 -2.80
N VAL A 178 -9.26 -6.26 -3.26
CA VAL A 178 -8.33 -5.27 -2.71
C VAL A 178 -8.94 -4.56 -1.50
N SER A 179 -10.21 -4.18 -1.59
CA SER A 179 -10.94 -3.47 -0.53
C SER A 179 -11.38 -4.38 0.62
N ALA A 180 -11.62 -5.67 0.37
CA ALA A 180 -12.31 -6.54 1.31
C ALA A 180 -11.65 -6.66 2.69
N PRO A 181 -10.32 -6.84 2.82
CA PRO A 181 -9.68 -6.90 4.12
C PRO A 181 -9.80 -5.59 4.92
N ILE A 182 -9.78 -4.45 4.24
CA ILE A 182 -9.92 -3.12 4.86
C ILE A 182 -11.35 -2.93 5.35
N VAL A 183 -12.33 -3.21 4.48
CA VAL A 183 -13.77 -3.10 4.81
C VAL A 183 -14.14 -4.02 5.97
N ALA A 184 -13.60 -5.24 6.00
CA ALA A 184 -13.80 -6.17 7.12
C ALA A 184 -13.29 -5.58 8.43
N LYS A 185 -12.06 -5.04 8.44
CA LYS A 185 -11.44 -4.43 9.61
C LYS A 185 -12.19 -3.19 10.11
N GLU A 186 -12.64 -2.31 9.20
CA GLU A 186 -13.44 -1.13 9.53
C GLU A 186 -14.79 -1.50 10.17
N ARG A 187 -15.32 -2.68 9.83
CA ARG A 187 -16.53 -3.25 10.43
C ARG A 187 -16.28 -4.04 11.71
N GLY A 188 -15.04 -4.05 12.22
CA GLY A 188 -14.67 -4.77 13.44
C GLY A 188 -14.59 -6.29 13.28
N ILE A 189 -14.56 -6.81 12.04
CA ILE A 189 -14.41 -8.24 11.77
C ILE A 189 -12.94 -8.63 11.99
N VAL A 190 -12.70 -9.56 12.91
CA VAL A 190 -11.36 -10.15 13.12
C VAL A 190 -11.08 -11.15 11.99
N ILE A 191 -9.93 -11.02 11.33
CA ILE A 191 -9.48 -11.96 10.31
C ILE A 191 -8.25 -12.69 10.84
N ASP A 192 -8.37 -14.00 11.02
CA ASP A 192 -7.27 -14.90 11.38
C ASP A 192 -6.83 -15.72 10.17
N GLU A 193 -5.53 -15.76 9.92
CA GLU A 193 -4.90 -16.70 8.98
C GLU A 193 -4.16 -17.76 9.79
N VAL A 194 -4.48 -19.03 9.56
CA VAL A 194 -3.84 -20.18 10.21
C VAL A 194 -3.18 -21.05 9.15
N THR A 195 -1.90 -21.36 9.32
CA THR A 195 -1.17 -22.27 8.42
C THR A 195 -0.75 -23.52 9.19
N ARG A 196 -0.95 -24.70 8.59
CA ARG A 196 -0.56 -25.99 9.18
C ARG A 196 0.13 -26.86 8.14
N ALA A 197 0.98 -27.77 8.61
CA ALA A 197 1.41 -28.90 7.80
C ALA A 197 0.18 -29.76 7.43
N ALA A 198 0.25 -30.53 6.35
CA ALA A 198 -0.84 -31.42 5.97
C ALA A 198 -1.15 -32.41 7.10
N ASP A 199 -2.41 -32.45 7.55
CA ASP A 199 -2.90 -33.31 8.63
C ASP A 199 -4.21 -34.01 8.21
N GLY A 200 -4.21 -34.66 7.03
CA GLY A 200 -5.39 -35.32 6.47
C GLY A 200 -5.19 -35.94 5.08
N ASP A 201 -6.29 -36.33 4.43
CA ASP A 201 -6.30 -37.04 3.14
C ASP A 201 -6.01 -36.15 1.91
N TYR A 202 -5.94 -34.84 2.09
CA TYR A 202 -5.74 -33.87 1.01
C TYR A 202 -4.34 -33.27 1.04
N GLU A 203 -3.69 -33.19 -0.13
CA GLU A 203 -2.41 -32.48 -0.29
C GLU A 203 -2.51 -30.97 -0.06
N SER A 204 -3.72 -30.41 -0.21
CA SER A 204 -4.01 -29.01 0.07
C SER A 204 -5.46 -28.87 0.52
N LEU A 205 -5.66 -28.21 1.66
CA LEU A 205 -6.97 -27.94 2.22
C LEU A 205 -7.08 -26.46 2.61
N ILE A 206 -8.21 -25.86 2.25
CA ILE A 206 -8.60 -24.52 2.72
C ILE A 206 -9.90 -24.70 3.48
N THR A 207 -9.91 -24.29 4.75
CA THR A 207 -11.13 -24.25 5.57
C THR A 207 -11.45 -22.81 5.93
N LEU A 208 -12.69 -22.39 5.68
CA LEU A 208 -13.19 -21.07 6.06
C LEU A 208 -14.17 -21.22 7.23
N SER A 209 -13.78 -20.72 8.41
CA SER A 209 -14.67 -20.63 9.58
C SER A 209 -15.19 -19.20 9.73
N VAL A 210 -16.50 -19.06 9.86
CA VAL A 210 -17.18 -17.78 10.10
C VAL A 210 -17.90 -17.84 11.43
N VAL A 211 -17.54 -16.91 12.32
CA VAL A 211 -18.19 -16.70 13.62
C VAL A 211 -19.13 -15.51 13.50
N THR A 212 -20.37 -15.75 13.87
CA THR A 212 -21.43 -14.74 13.95
C THR A 212 -21.91 -14.62 15.39
N GLU A 213 -22.81 -13.68 15.66
CA GLU A 213 -23.47 -13.54 16.97
C GLU A 213 -24.16 -14.82 17.46
N ARG A 214 -24.61 -15.69 16.53
CA ARG A 214 -25.46 -16.85 16.87
C ARG A 214 -24.75 -18.20 16.76
N GLN A 215 -23.73 -18.30 15.91
CA GLN A 215 -23.11 -19.59 15.58
C GLN A 215 -21.73 -19.41 14.96
N GLU A 216 -20.95 -20.49 15.03
CA GLU A 216 -19.75 -20.72 14.24
C GLU A 216 -20.04 -21.79 13.18
N ARG A 217 -19.60 -21.57 11.95
CA ARG A 217 -19.70 -22.52 10.85
C ARG A 217 -18.38 -22.62 10.11
N SER A 218 -18.05 -23.81 9.64
CA SER A 218 -16.88 -24.07 8.81
C SER A 218 -17.29 -24.71 7.49
N VAL A 219 -16.63 -24.29 6.41
CA VAL A 219 -16.82 -24.81 5.05
C VAL A 219 -15.48 -25.04 4.37
#